data_AF-A0A2D7FHV6-F1
#
_entry.id   AF-A0A2D7FHV6-F1
#
_cell.length_a   1.000
_cell.length_b   1.000
_cell.length_c   1.000
_cell.angle_alpha   90.00
_cell.angle_beta   90.00
_cell.angle_gamma   90.00
#
_symmetry.space_group_name_H-M   'P 1'
#
loop_
_entity.id
_entity.type
_entity.pdbx_description
1 polymer ?
#
loop_
_entity_poly.entity_id
_entity_poly.type
_entity_poly.pdbx_seq_one_letter_code
_entity_poly.pdbx_strand_id
1 'polypeptide(L)'
;MSSPNTPGCVYLLADHLDMLLAAGEDLQKLEFENLYSDSSPEENPTSIQQFVRQARELENSAIGRLMCARAQASQLEGDDERFAMLARLFLLGTAHVSDVLQQFKNPETTAFDCGGDPINYATSRGLVAEETGCLSIVEKLSIGEDFRLGGHIELGPLLDLCAQFLDSLDTQFGLFPEIPAVAEVEPKVPEGRTAFF
;
A
#
# COMPACT_ATOMS: atom_id res chain seq x y z
N MET A 1 16.43 -16.57 13.42
CA MET A 1 17.10 -16.25 14.71
C MET A 1 17.10 -14.74 14.80
N SER A 2 16.27 -14.15 15.67
CA SER A 2 16.23 -12.69 15.85
C SER A 2 17.59 -12.20 16.34
N SER A 3 18.18 -11.23 15.64
CA SER A 3 19.36 -10.51 16.12
C SER A 3 19.04 -9.95 17.52
N PRO A 4 19.86 -10.17 18.55
CA PRO A 4 19.48 -9.95 19.95
C PRO A 4 19.33 -8.48 20.36
N ASN A 5 19.15 -7.52 19.45
CA ASN A 5 19.03 -6.10 19.78
C ASN A 5 18.27 -5.22 18.76
N THR A 6 17.34 -5.79 17.96
CA THR A 6 16.52 -4.98 17.05
C THR A 6 15.36 -4.33 17.83
N PRO A 7 15.21 -2.99 17.82
CA PRO A 7 14.11 -2.31 18.52
C PRO A 7 12.74 -2.78 18.00
N GLY A 8 11.76 -2.95 18.90
CA GLY A 8 10.42 -3.42 18.51
C GLY A 8 9.70 -2.50 17.51
N CYS A 9 10.00 -1.21 17.53
CA CYS A 9 9.47 -0.24 16.56
C CYS A 9 9.91 -0.54 15.12
N VAL A 10 11.06 -1.21 14.91
CA VAL A 10 11.55 -1.58 13.57
C VAL A 10 10.66 -2.65 12.94
N TYR A 11 10.25 -3.66 13.71
CA TYR A 11 9.34 -4.70 13.20
C TYR A 11 7.95 -4.14 12.89
N LEU A 12 7.43 -3.27 13.76
CA LEU A 12 6.14 -2.61 13.52
C LEU A 12 6.18 -1.65 12.33
N LEU A 13 7.31 -0.96 12.16
CA LEU A 13 7.55 -0.11 10.99
C LEU A 13 7.53 -0.92 9.71
N ALA A 14 8.27 -2.03 9.66
CA ALA A 14 8.30 -2.92 8.51
C ALA A 14 6.91 -3.48 8.18
N ASP A 15 6.18 -3.99 9.18
CA ASP A 15 4.82 -4.50 9.01
C ASP A 15 3.86 -3.45 8.43
N HIS A 16 3.94 -2.21 8.90
CA HIS A 16 3.13 -1.12 8.36
C HIS A 16 3.51 -0.73 6.94
N LEU A 17 4.80 -0.80 6.57
CA LEU A 17 5.25 -0.57 5.20
C LEU A 17 4.78 -1.69 4.27
N ASP A 18 4.89 -2.96 4.68
CA ASP A 18 4.39 -4.10 3.91
C ASP A 18 2.88 -3.99 3.65
N MET A 19 2.11 -3.68 4.69
CA MET A 19 0.66 -3.50 4.55
C MET A 19 0.28 -2.29 3.68
N LEU A 20 1.09 -1.24 3.70
CA LEU A 20 0.91 -0.09 2.81
C LEU A 20 1.20 -0.48 1.37
N LEU A 21 2.31 -1.16 1.11
CA LEU A 21 2.70 -1.63 -0.22
C LEU A 21 1.62 -2.54 -0.79
N ALA A 22 1.17 -3.53 -0.01
CA ALA A 22 0.08 -4.41 -0.41
C ALA A 22 -1.21 -3.65 -0.74
N ALA A 23 -1.60 -2.66 0.07
CA ALA A 23 -2.77 -1.83 -0.22
C ALA A 23 -2.60 -0.98 -1.49
N GLY A 24 -1.39 -0.50 -1.77
CA GLY A 24 -1.05 0.22 -2.99
C GLY A 24 -1.09 -0.66 -4.25
N GLU A 25 -0.56 -1.87 -4.17
CA GLU A 25 -0.66 -2.86 -5.25
C GLU A 25 -2.12 -3.26 -5.51
N ASP A 26 -2.91 -3.46 -4.44
CA ASP A 26 -4.33 -3.77 -4.57
C ASP A 26 -5.12 -2.61 -5.15
N LEU A 27 -4.74 -1.36 -4.86
CA LEU A 27 -5.29 -0.18 -5.55
C LEU A 27 -5.01 -0.25 -7.06
N GLN A 28 -3.78 -0.52 -7.46
CA GLN A 28 -3.40 -0.59 -8.88
C GLN A 28 -4.10 -1.73 -9.65
N LYS A 29 -4.54 -2.78 -8.96
CA LYS A 29 -5.33 -3.87 -9.55
C LYS A 29 -6.81 -3.50 -9.76
N LEU A 30 -7.28 -2.38 -9.20
CA LEU A 30 -8.65 -1.92 -9.41
C LEU A 30 -8.82 -1.36 -10.83
N GLU A 31 -9.74 -1.97 -11.56
CA GLU A 31 -10.21 -1.48 -12.85
C GLU A 31 -11.74 -1.40 -12.85
N PHE A 32 -12.25 -0.39 -13.54
CA PHE A 32 -13.66 -0.27 -13.88
C PHE A 32 -13.78 -0.17 -15.39
N GLU A 33 -14.69 -0.96 -15.96
CA GLU A 33 -15.02 -0.94 -17.37
C GLU A 33 -16.54 -0.80 -17.51
N ASN A 34 -16.94 0.19 -18.29
CA ASN A 34 -18.32 0.56 -18.49
C ASN A 34 -18.88 -0.17 -19.71
N LEU A 35 -19.47 -1.35 -19.47
CA LEU A 35 -20.07 -2.16 -20.52
C LEU A 35 -21.44 -1.62 -20.96
N TYR A 36 -21.47 -0.44 -21.59
CA TYR A 36 -22.67 0.00 -22.34
C TYR A 36 -22.74 -0.57 -23.77
N SER A 37 -21.93 -1.59 -24.10
CA SER A 37 -21.93 -2.23 -25.41
C SER A 37 -22.02 -3.75 -25.26
N ASP A 38 -23.21 -4.31 -25.51
CA ASP A 38 -23.50 -5.73 -25.84
C ASP A 38 -23.46 -6.85 -24.77
N SER A 39 -23.12 -6.61 -23.51
CA SER A 39 -23.06 -7.69 -22.51
C SER A 39 -24.34 -7.86 -21.67
N SER A 40 -24.69 -9.11 -21.36
CA SER A 40 -25.80 -9.43 -20.46
C SER A 40 -25.51 -8.94 -19.02
N PRO A 41 -26.51 -8.42 -18.29
CA PRO A 41 -26.34 -7.81 -16.95
C PRO A 41 -25.81 -8.75 -15.85
N GLU A 42 -25.60 -10.03 -16.16
CA GLU A 42 -25.11 -11.05 -15.21
C GLU A 42 -23.57 -11.15 -15.18
N GLU A 43 -22.84 -10.55 -16.14
CA GLU A 43 -21.38 -10.70 -16.24
C GLU A 43 -20.58 -9.54 -15.64
N ASN A 44 -21.21 -8.44 -15.20
CA ASN A 44 -20.45 -7.31 -14.66
C ASN A 44 -21.14 -6.58 -13.48
N PRO A 45 -20.79 -6.92 -12.23
CA PRO A 45 -21.47 -6.39 -11.05
C PRO A 45 -20.91 -5.04 -10.55
N THR A 46 -19.74 -4.59 -11.02
CA THR A 46 -19.05 -3.44 -10.41
C THR A 46 -19.59 -2.11 -10.93
N SER A 47 -20.61 -1.59 -10.24
CA SER A 47 -21.02 -0.19 -10.42
C SER A 47 -19.84 0.74 -10.12
N ILE A 48 -19.76 1.88 -10.82
CA ILE A 48 -18.78 2.93 -10.52
C ILE A 48 -18.75 3.35 -9.05
N GLN A 49 -19.92 3.28 -8.38
CA GLN A 49 -20.03 3.51 -6.94
C GLN A 49 -19.26 2.46 -6.12
N GLN A 50 -19.29 1.20 -6.54
CA GLN A 50 -18.56 0.12 -5.90
C GLN A 50 -17.05 0.24 -6.15
N PHE A 51 -16.64 0.59 -7.37
CA PHE A 51 -15.24 0.88 -7.69
C PHE A 51 -14.70 2.00 -6.81
N VAL A 52 -15.38 3.15 -6.75
CA VAL A 52 -14.97 4.28 -5.90
C VAL A 52 -14.96 3.90 -4.42
N ARG A 53 -15.93 3.11 -3.95
CA ARG A 53 -15.95 2.63 -2.57
C ARG A 53 -14.74 1.76 -2.26
N GLN A 54 -14.43 0.78 -3.12
CA GLN A 54 -13.26 -0.10 -2.95
C GLN A 54 -11.95 0.68 -2.98
N ALA A 55 -11.80 1.60 -3.94
CA ALA A 55 -10.64 2.47 -4.04
C ALA A 55 -10.47 3.30 -2.75
N ARG A 56 -11.56 3.87 -2.23
CA ARG A 56 -11.52 4.67 -0.99
C ARG A 56 -11.18 3.82 0.24
N GLU A 57 -11.67 2.59 0.33
CA GLU A 57 -11.36 1.68 1.42
C GLU A 57 -9.86 1.34 1.44
N LEU A 58 -9.28 0.99 0.29
CA LEU A 58 -7.85 0.72 0.15
C LEU A 58 -7.00 1.97 0.37
N GLU A 59 -7.41 3.13 -0.16
CA GLU A 59 -6.74 4.42 0.05
C GLU A 59 -6.70 4.78 1.54
N ASN A 60 -7.82 4.65 2.26
CA ASN A 60 -7.87 4.89 3.70
C ASN A 60 -6.99 3.92 4.49
N SER A 61 -6.95 2.65 4.08
CA SER A 61 -6.04 1.65 4.65
C SER A 61 -4.57 2.08 4.46
N ALA A 62 -4.16 2.40 3.23
CA ALA A 62 -2.81 2.83 2.90
C ALA A 62 -2.40 4.10 3.67
N ILE A 63 -3.29 5.10 3.74
CA ILE A 63 -3.07 6.32 4.52
C ILE A 63 -2.89 6.00 6.02
N GLY A 64 -3.75 5.15 6.59
CA GLY A 64 -3.66 4.75 7.98
C GLY A 64 -2.32 4.07 8.29
N ARG A 65 -1.91 3.14 7.42
CA ARG A 65 -0.62 2.44 7.53
C ARG A 65 0.56 3.39 7.39
N LEU A 66 0.50 4.36 6.47
CA LEU A 66 1.52 5.40 6.31
C LEU A 66 1.70 6.23 7.58
N MET A 67 0.59 6.61 8.22
CA MET A 67 0.65 7.38 9.46
C MET A 67 1.25 6.56 10.61
N CYS A 68 0.90 5.28 10.73
CA CYS A 68 1.50 4.39 11.72
C CYS A 68 3.00 4.18 11.44
N ALA A 69 3.39 3.95 10.18
CA ALA A 69 4.80 3.85 9.77
C ALA A 69 5.58 5.12 10.13
N ARG A 70 5.04 6.32 9.83
CA ARG A 70 5.67 7.59 10.23
C ARG A 70 5.87 7.72 11.74
N ALA A 71 4.89 7.31 12.54
CA ALA A 71 5.03 7.33 14.00
C ALA A 71 6.20 6.43 14.47
N GLN A 72 6.32 5.23 13.92
CA GLN A 72 7.43 4.32 14.23
C GLN A 72 8.78 4.84 13.71
N ALA A 73 8.81 5.43 12.52
CA ALA A 73 10.02 6.02 11.95
C ALA A 73 10.52 7.22 12.79
N SER A 74 9.62 8.05 13.32
CA SER A 74 9.98 9.15 14.23
C SER A 74 10.54 8.64 15.55
N GLN A 75 10.03 7.51 16.07
CA GLN A 75 10.63 6.88 17.23
C GLN A 75 12.03 6.33 16.92
N LEU A 76 12.19 5.64 15.79
CA LEU A 76 13.47 5.09 15.35
C LEU A 76 14.54 6.17 15.13
N GLU A 77 14.15 7.34 14.63
CA GLU A 77 15.02 8.51 14.49
C GLU A 77 15.65 8.93 15.83
N GLY A 78 14.90 8.82 16.93
CA GLY A 78 15.38 9.15 18.27
C GLY A 78 16.21 8.03 18.92
N ASP A 79 15.96 6.78 18.54
CA ASP A 79 16.52 5.60 19.20
C ASP A 79 17.83 5.09 18.56
N ASP A 80 18.04 5.25 17.23
CA ASP A 80 19.27 4.84 16.54
C ASP A 80 19.85 5.95 15.63
N GLU A 81 20.93 6.59 16.09
CA GLU A 81 21.62 7.66 15.35
C GLU A 81 22.12 7.23 13.96
N ARG A 82 22.43 5.95 13.76
CA ARG A 82 22.95 5.43 12.48
C ARG A 82 21.86 5.38 11.41
N PHE A 83 20.61 5.18 11.82
CA PHE A 83 19.46 5.13 10.92
C PHE A 83 18.65 6.44 10.89
N ALA A 84 18.95 7.38 11.80
CA ALA A 84 18.25 8.65 11.92
C ALA A 84 18.17 9.46 10.62
N MET A 85 19.21 9.45 9.78
CA MET A 85 19.17 10.15 8.49
C MET A 85 18.12 9.58 7.54
N LEU A 86 18.06 8.24 7.42
CA LEU A 86 17.07 7.58 6.57
C LEU A 86 15.65 7.77 7.10
N ALA A 87 15.46 7.66 8.42
CA ALA A 87 14.19 7.94 9.06
C ALA A 87 13.72 9.39 8.79
N ARG A 88 14.62 10.38 8.90
CA ARG A 88 14.31 11.78 8.55
C ARG A 88 13.92 11.96 7.09
N LEU A 89 14.64 11.32 6.15
CA LEU A 89 14.31 11.40 4.73
C LEU A 89 12.91 10.83 4.45
N PHE A 90 12.57 9.68 5.04
CA PHE A 90 11.22 9.12 4.96
C PHE A 90 10.16 10.06 5.54
N LEU A 91 10.41 10.64 6.72
CA LEU A 91 9.50 11.59 7.36
C LEU A 91 9.32 12.89 6.55
N LEU A 92 10.36 13.37 5.90
CA LEU A 92 10.30 14.55 5.03
C LEU A 92 9.56 14.23 3.73
N GLY A 93 9.87 13.11 3.08
CA GLY A 93 9.23 12.68 1.84
C GLY A 93 7.73 12.45 1.99
N THR A 94 7.27 12.13 3.20
CA THR A 94 5.86 11.85 3.50
C THR A 94 5.21 12.95 4.35
N ALA A 95 5.87 14.10 4.55
CA ALA A 95 5.39 15.20 5.38
C ALA A 95 4.07 15.80 4.86
N HIS A 96 3.94 15.94 3.54
CA HIS A 96 2.76 16.56 2.93
C HIS A 96 1.46 15.81 3.28
N VAL A 97 1.49 14.47 3.31
CA VAL A 97 0.34 13.64 3.70
C VAL A 97 -0.06 13.91 5.15
N SER A 98 0.92 14.03 6.05
CA SER A 98 0.67 14.34 7.47
C SER A 98 0.00 15.71 7.64
N ASP A 99 0.50 16.74 6.95
CA ASP A 99 -0.02 18.10 7.05
C ASP A 99 -1.46 18.20 6.56
N VAL A 100 -1.78 17.51 5.47
CA VAL A 100 -3.13 17.42 4.92
C VAL A 100 -4.07 16.72 5.92
N LEU A 101 -3.68 15.56 6.45
CA LEU A 101 -4.54 14.82 7.38
C LEU A 101 -4.76 15.55 8.71
N GLN A 102 -3.80 16.38 9.14
CA GLN A 102 -4.02 17.27 10.28
C GLN A 102 -5.13 18.30 10.02
N GLN A 103 -5.32 18.76 8.77
CA GLN A 103 -6.44 19.63 8.41
C GLN A 103 -7.78 18.89 8.48
N PHE A 104 -7.80 17.58 8.17
CA PHE A 104 -8.98 16.73 8.31
C PHE A 104 -9.32 16.36 9.77
N LYS A 105 -8.38 16.50 10.72
CA LYS A 105 -8.65 16.28 12.16
C LYS A 105 -9.49 17.39 12.80
N ASN A 106 -9.74 18.50 12.11
CA ASN A 106 -10.65 19.54 12.57
C ASN A 106 -12.12 19.15 12.29
N PRO A 107 -12.93 18.89 13.32
CA PRO A 107 -14.35 18.53 13.17
C PRO A 107 -15.21 19.69 12.65
N GLU A 108 -14.73 20.94 12.72
CA GLU A 108 -15.45 22.10 12.17
C GLU A 108 -15.30 22.28 10.65
N THR A 109 -14.31 21.61 10.04
CA THR A 109 -14.07 21.63 8.59
C THR A 109 -14.48 20.35 7.88
N THR A 110 -14.91 19.31 8.61
CA THR A 110 -15.27 18.03 8.02
C THR A 110 -16.79 17.86 7.99
N ALA A 111 -17.37 18.14 6.83
CA ALA A 111 -18.61 17.47 6.47
C ALA A 111 -18.33 15.95 6.56
N PHE A 112 -19.06 15.28 7.44
CA PHE A 112 -19.05 13.82 7.57
C PHE A 112 -19.50 13.24 6.22
N ASP A 113 -18.53 12.96 5.35
CA ASP A 113 -18.76 12.65 3.93
C ASP A 113 -19.20 11.18 3.78
N CYS A 114 -20.42 10.91 4.23
CA CYS A 114 -21.11 9.62 4.26
C CYS A 114 -21.54 9.10 2.86
N GLY A 115 -20.78 9.41 1.82
CA GLY A 115 -21.10 9.06 0.44
C GLY A 115 -20.54 10.02 -0.58
N GLY A 116 -19.36 10.60 -0.31
CA GLY A 116 -18.73 11.63 -1.14
C GLY A 116 -18.81 11.34 -2.62
N ASP A 117 -19.22 12.38 -3.36
CA ASP A 117 -19.50 12.36 -4.79
C ASP A 117 -18.39 11.62 -5.56
N PRO A 118 -18.70 10.50 -6.25
CA PRO A 118 -17.75 9.74 -7.04
C PRO A 118 -16.95 10.60 -8.02
N ILE A 119 -17.55 11.65 -8.58
CA ILE A 119 -16.83 12.50 -9.53
C ILE A 119 -15.79 13.36 -8.85
N ASN A 120 -16.11 13.98 -7.70
CA ASN A 120 -15.15 14.73 -6.92
C ASN A 120 -14.00 13.84 -6.43
N TYR A 121 -14.32 12.60 -6.06
CA TYR A 121 -13.31 11.59 -5.73
C TYR A 121 -12.39 11.32 -6.94
N ALA A 122 -12.95 10.94 -8.08
CA ALA A 122 -12.16 10.60 -9.26
C ALA A 122 -11.29 11.78 -9.74
N THR A 123 -11.86 12.99 -9.79
CA THR A 123 -11.15 14.20 -10.21
C THR A 123 -10.01 14.55 -9.26
N SER A 124 -10.28 14.61 -7.95
CA SER A 124 -9.23 14.98 -6.96
C SER A 124 -8.08 13.98 -6.90
N ARG A 125 -8.32 12.72 -7.31
CA ARG A 125 -7.31 11.65 -7.34
C ARG A 125 -6.57 11.56 -8.67
N GLY A 126 -6.95 12.38 -9.67
CA GLY A 126 -6.36 12.35 -11.00
C GLY A 126 -6.87 11.21 -11.90
N LEU A 127 -7.93 10.50 -11.49
CA LEU A 127 -8.51 9.40 -12.29
C LEU A 127 -9.26 9.91 -13.54
N VAL A 128 -9.72 11.15 -13.52
CA VAL A 128 -10.37 11.82 -14.64
C VAL A 128 -9.90 13.27 -14.73
N ALA A 129 -10.07 13.90 -15.89
CA ALA A 129 -9.78 15.32 -16.07
C ALA A 129 -10.72 16.19 -15.22
N GLU A 130 -10.25 17.35 -14.79
CA GLU A 130 -11.04 18.29 -13.96
C GLU A 130 -12.34 18.76 -14.62
N GLU A 131 -12.35 18.83 -15.95
CA GLU A 131 -13.51 19.23 -16.76
C GLU A 131 -14.53 18.09 -16.94
N THR A 132 -14.31 16.92 -16.35
CA THR A 132 -15.23 15.79 -16.46
C THR A 132 -16.49 16.10 -15.68
N GLY A 133 -17.60 16.36 -16.37
CA GLY A 133 -18.88 16.70 -15.77
C GLY A 133 -19.72 15.49 -15.31
N CYS A 134 -19.40 14.28 -15.76
CA CYS A 134 -20.10 13.06 -15.36
C CYS A 134 -19.21 11.82 -15.54
N LEU A 135 -19.29 10.84 -14.65
CA LEU A 135 -18.55 9.58 -14.79
C LEU A 135 -19.26 8.54 -15.67
N SER A 136 -20.54 8.73 -15.99
CA SER A 136 -21.30 7.78 -16.82
C SER A 136 -20.80 7.68 -18.27
N ILE A 137 -20.06 8.68 -18.74
CA ILE A 137 -19.46 8.74 -20.09
C ILE A 137 -18.06 8.11 -20.14
N VAL A 138 -17.52 7.70 -19.00
CA VAL A 138 -16.17 7.11 -18.95
C VAL A 138 -16.28 5.62 -19.27
N GLU A 139 -15.55 5.18 -20.29
CA GLU A 139 -15.53 3.79 -20.76
C GLU A 139 -14.67 2.89 -19.86
N LYS A 140 -13.52 3.40 -19.40
CA LYS A 140 -12.59 2.66 -18.55
C LYS A 140 -11.92 3.58 -17.54
N LEU A 141 -11.79 3.11 -16.31
CA LEU A 141 -10.98 3.71 -15.25
C LEU A 141 -10.00 2.65 -14.72
N SER A 142 -8.77 3.06 -14.50
CA SER A 142 -7.74 2.25 -13.86
C SER A 142 -6.92 3.13 -12.92
N ILE A 143 -6.48 2.58 -11.81
CA ILE A 143 -5.62 3.30 -10.87
C ILE A 143 -4.17 3.10 -11.28
N GLY A 144 -3.53 4.18 -11.76
CA GLY A 144 -2.14 4.19 -12.17
C GLY A 144 -1.18 4.67 -11.08
N GLU A 145 0.10 4.78 -11.43
CA GLU A 145 1.15 5.37 -10.58
C GLU A 145 0.90 6.85 -10.26
N ASP A 146 0.22 7.56 -11.15
CA ASP A 146 -0.17 8.97 -11.05
C ASP A 146 -1.39 9.21 -10.15
N PHE A 147 -2.02 8.14 -9.65
CA PHE A 147 -3.10 8.24 -8.69
C PHE A 147 -2.66 9.00 -7.45
N ARG A 148 -3.41 10.03 -7.07
CA ARG A 148 -3.06 10.87 -5.91
C ARG A 148 -3.73 10.36 -4.65
N LEU A 149 -2.97 9.69 -3.79
CA LEU A 149 -3.42 9.29 -2.46
C LEU A 149 -3.80 10.53 -1.64
N GLY A 150 -5.02 10.56 -1.10
CA GLY A 150 -5.60 11.71 -0.42
C GLY A 150 -5.89 12.90 -1.35
N GLY A 151 -5.56 12.82 -2.64
CA GLY A 151 -5.52 13.96 -3.58
C GLY A 151 -4.18 14.72 -3.59
N HIS A 152 -3.13 14.21 -2.96
CA HIS A 152 -1.92 14.98 -2.67
C HIS A 152 -0.58 14.35 -3.08
N ILE A 153 -0.41 13.04 -2.89
CA ILE A 153 0.84 12.34 -3.19
C ILE A 153 0.60 11.28 -4.25
N GLU A 154 1.42 11.25 -5.29
CA GLU A 154 1.34 10.21 -6.32
C GLU A 154 1.69 8.84 -5.73
N LEU A 155 0.90 7.84 -6.10
CA LEU A 155 0.96 6.50 -5.56
C LEU A 155 2.29 5.82 -5.91
N GLY A 156 2.70 5.85 -7.17
CA GLY A 156 3.94 5.21 -7.63
C GLY A 156 5.17 5.67 -6.85
N PRO A 157 5.50 6.98 -6.84
CA PRO A 157 6.62 7.51 -6.07
C PRO A 157 6.55 7.21 -4.56
N LEU A 158 5.35 7.15 -3.99
CA LEU A 158 5.17 6.78 -2.59
C LEU A 158 5.51 5.30 -2.36
N LEU A 159 5.01 4.39 -3.21
CA LEU A 159 5.31 2.96 -3.09
C LEU A 159 6.81 2.70 -3.27
N ASP A 160 7.45 3.36 -4.22
CA ASP A 160 8.90 3.28 -4.42
C ASP A 160 9.68 3.75 -3.18
N LEU A 161 9.29 4.88 -2.59
CA LEU A 161 9.90 5.39 -1.36
C LEU A 161 9.72 4.39 -0.21
N CYS A 162 8.52 3.84 -0.04
CA CYS A 162 8.22 2.87 1.00
C CYS A 162 9.02 1.57 0.82
N ALA A 163 9.11 1.05 -0.40
CA ALA A 163 9.87 -0.15 -0.72
C ALA A 163 11.38 0.06 -0.46
N GLN A 164 11.96 1.15 -0.95
CA GLN A 164 13.37 1.46 -0.71
C GLN A 164 13.69 1.65 0.78
N PHE A 165 12.76 2.25 1.53
CA PHE A 165 12.91 2.42 2.96
C PHE A 165 12.82 1.09 3.71
N LEU A 166 11.91 0.20 3.31
CA LEU A 166 11.80 -1.15 3.84
C LEU A 166 13.06 -1.99 3.56
N ASP A 167 13.58 -1.96 2.33
CA ASP A 167 14.83 -2.64 1.95
C ASP A 167 16.02 -2.13 2.78
N SER A 168 16.05 -0.83 3.06
CA SER A 168 17.08 -0.22 3.91
C SER A 168 16.97 -0.68 5.37
N LEU A 169 15.75 -0.83 5.89
CA LEU A 169 15.52 -1.39 7.23
C LEU A 169 15.98 -2.85 7.30
N ASP A 170 15.63 -3.66 6.30
CA ASP A 170 16.03 -5.05 6.26
C ASP A 170 17.55 -5.20 6.17
N THR A 171 18.20 -4.44 5.29
CA THR A 171 19.67 -4.43 5.15
C THR A 171 20.37 -4.10 6.47
N GLN A 172 19.83 -3.14 7.23
CA GLN A 172 20.45 -2.67 8.47
C GLN A 172 20.18 -3.60 9.66
N PHE A 173 18.97 -4.17 9.75
CA PHE A 173 18.50 -4.88 10.94
C PHE A 173 18.30 -6.39 10.75
N GLY A 174 18.41 -6.90 9.51
CA GLY A 174 18.23 -8.31 9.15
C GLY A 174 16.84 -8.82 9.53
N LEU A 175 15.80 -8.15 9.03
CA LEU A 175 14.41 -8.40 9.40
C LEU A 175 13.86 -9.69 8.76
N PHE A 176 14.24 -9.94 7.51
CA PHE A 176 13.81 -11.08 6.72
C PHE A 176 15.00 -12.01 6.48
N PRO A 177 15.31 -12.93 7.41
CA PRO A 177 16.38 -13.89 7.18
C PRO A 177 16.03 -14.76 5.97
N GLU A 178 16.90 -14.80 4.96
CA GLU A 178 16.79 -15.74 3.86
C GLU A 178 16.69 -17.16 4.44
N ILE A 179 15.52 -17.78 4.31
CA ILE A 179 15.35 -19.19 4.66
C ILE A 179 16.10 -19.95 3.57
N PRO A 180 17.21 -20.64 3.87
CA PRO A 180 17.91 -21.41 2.86
C PRO A 180 16.90 -22.38 2.26
N ALA A 181 16.76 -22.35 0.93
CA ALA A 181 15.93 -23.28 0.19
C ALA A 181 16.21 -24.68 0.71
N VAL A 182 15.17 -25.34 1.25
CA VAL A 182 15.29 -26.70 1.76
C VAL A 182 15.81 -27.53 0.59
N ALA A 183 17.10 -27.88 0.65
CA ALA A 183 17.69 -28.77 -0.34
C ALA A 183 16.80 -30.02 -0.36
N GLU A 184 16.20 -30.30 -1.51
CA GLU A 184 15.47 -31.53 -1.75
C GLU A 184 16.37 -32.67 -1.30
N VAL A 185 16.07 -33.25 -0.14
CA VAL A 185 16.71 -34.48 0.30
C VAL A 185 16.16 -35.54 -0.64
N GLU A 186 16.91 -35.81 -1.71
CA GLU A 186 16.66 -36.97 -2.57
C GLU A 186 16.43 -38.17 -1.66
N PRO A 187 15.27 -38.85 -1.76
CA PRO A 187 15.02 -40.02 -0.95
C PRO A 187 16.05 -41.08 -1.34
N LYS A 188 17.05 -41.27 -0.47
CA LYS A 188 18.04 -42.34 -0.61
C LYS A 188 17.28 -43.66 -0.47
N VAL A 189 16.89 -44.23 -1.61
CA VAL A 189 16.28 -45.55 -1.69
C VAL A 189 17.25 -46.53 -1.02
N PRO A 190 16.85 -47.25 0.04
CA PRO A 190 17.75 -48.21 0.66
C PRO A 190 17.98 -49.37 -0.32
N GLU A 191 19.16 -49.39 -0.93
CA GLU A 191 19.71 -50.56 -1.61
C GLU A 191 19.94 -51.66 -0.59
N GLY A 192 19.01 -52.62 -0.51
CA GLY A 192 19.10 -53.68 0.47
C GLY A 192 17.94 -54.66 0.40
N ARG A 193 17.68 -55.24 -0.78
CA ARG A 193 16.85 -56.46 -0.89
C ARG A 193 17.53 -57.52 -1.75
N THR A 194 18.61 -58.06 -1.21
CA THR A 194 19.04 -59.46 -1.36
C THR A 194 18.67 -60.14 -0.03
N ALA A 195 18.16 -61.37 0.10
CA ALA A 195 17.68 -62.40 -0.81
C ALA A 195 16.94 -63.47 0.07
N PHE A 196 16.30 -64.46 -0.58
CA PHE A 196 15.85 -65.77 -0.05
C PHE A 196 14.71 -65.80 1.00
N PHE A 197 13.54 -66.32 0.63
CA PHE A 197 13.14 -67.74 0.74
C PHE A 197 11.94 -68.00 -0.18
#